data_AF-A0A7K5AYE5-F1
#
_entry.id   AF-A0A7K5AYE5-F1
#
_cell.length_a   1.000
_cell.length_b   1.000
_cell.length_c   1.000
_cell.angle_alpha   90.00
_cell.angle_beta   90.00
_cell.angle_gamma   90.00
#
_symmetry.space_group_name_H-M   'P 1'
#
loop_
_entity.id
_entity.type
_entity.pdbx_description
1 polymer ?
#
loop_
_entity_poly.entity_id
_entity_poly.type
_entity_poly.pdbx_seq_one_letter_code
_entity_poly.pdbx_strand_id
1 'polypeptide(L)'
;EDQVAAEAEEVFRSYAFYRYRQEREERGAEVPPDPEIEQIQQDLESTGSQVGQRLAIIGDDIYRRYDAEFRTMLDTLQPTVGN
;
A
#
# COMPACT_ATOMS: atom_id res chain seq x y z
N GLU A 1 -9.95 -6.23 -20.60
CA GLU A 1 -10.05 -6.05 -19.14
C GLU A 1 -8.99 -6.88 -18.42
N ASP A 2 -8.80 -8.15 -18.76
CA ASP A 2 -7.80 -9.04 -18.14
C ASP A 2 -6.36 -8.51 -18.10
N GLN A 3 -5.93 -7.82 -19.16
CA GLN A 3 -4.60 -7.20 -19.19
C GLN A 3 -4.46 -6.04 -18.19
N VAL A 4 -5.53 -5.26 -18.00
CA VAL A 4 -5.56 -4.16 -17.03
C VAL A 4 -5.56 -4.70 -15.60
N ALA A 5 -6.20 -5.85 -15.37
CA ALA A 5 -6.22 -6.49 -14.05
C ALA A 5 -4.82 -6.94 -13.61
N ALA A 6 -4.05 -7.55 -14.51
CA ALA A 6 -2.67 -7.97 -14.23
C ALA A 6 -1.73 -6.77 -13.99
N GLU A 7 -1.86 -5.73 -14.81
CA GLU A 7 -1.09 -4.48 -14.64
C GLU A 7 -1.46 -3.77 -13.32
N ALA A 8 -2.73 -3.80 -12.93
CA ALA A 8 -3.19 -3.23 -11.66
C ALA A 8 -2.63 -3.96 -10.44
N GLU A 9 -2.51 -5.30 -10.51
CA GLU A 9 -1.91 -6.09 -9.44
C GLU A 9 -0.45 -5.72 -9.21
N GLU A 10 0.33 -5.58 -10.28
CA GLU A 10 1.73 -5.15 -10.19
C GLU A 10 1.87 -3.75 -9.57
N VAL A 11 1.07 -2.80 -10.07
CA VAL A 11 1.04 -1.43 -9.54
C VAL A 11 0.69 -1.42 -8.06
N PHE A 12 -0.32 -2.20 -7.65
CA PHE A 12 -0.78 -2.26 -6.26
C PHE A 12 0.29 -2.85 -5.33
N ARG A 13 0.95 -3.94 -5.75
CA ARG A 13 2.03 -4.57 -4.98
C ARG A 13 3.18 -3.61 -4.74
N SER A 14 3.60 -2.86 -5.76
CA SER A 14 4.61 -1.81 -5.62
C SER A 14 4.14 -0.68 -4.69
N TYR A 15 2.93 -0.18 -4.91
CA TYR A 15 2.35 0.86 -4.05
C TYR A 15 2.34 0.47 -2.57
N ALA A 16 1.82 -0.72 -2.25
CA ALA A 16 1.73 -1.22 -0.88
C ALA A 16 3.11 -1.36 -0.23
N PHE A 17 4.09 -1.92 -0.97
CA PHE A 17 5.47 -2.06 -0.50
C PHE A 17 6.11 -0.71 -0.15
N TYR A 18 6.07 0.26 -1.07
CA TYR A 18 6.66 1.57 -0.84
C TYR A 18 5.93 2.36 0.25
N ARG A 19 4.60 2.25 0.32
CA ARG A 19 3.81 2.91 1.34
C ARG A 19 4.11 2.36 2.73
N TYR A 20 4.12 1.04 2.89
CA TYR A 20 4.47 0.39 4.16
C TYR A 20 5.87 0.78 4.63
N ARG A 21 6.85 0.75 3.72
CA ARG A 21 8.22 1.14 4.04
C ARG A 21 8.31 2.60 4.49
N GLN A 22 7.64 3.51 3.81
CA GLN A 22 7.60 4.92 4.19
C GLN A 22 6.97 5.10 5.59
N GLU A 23 5.84 4.44 5.86
CA GLU A 23 5.18 4.53 7.16
C GLU A 23 6.05 3.97 8.29
N ARG A 24 6.79 2.89 8.04
CA ARG A 24 7.78 2.33 8.98
C ARG A 24 8.95 3.27 9.21
N GLU A 25 9.41 3.99 8.19
CA GLU A 25 10.46 5.01 8.32
C GLU A 25 9.96 6.24 9.11
N GLU A 26 8.70 6.65 8.92
CA GLU A 26 8.11 7.83 9.58
C GLU A 26 7.68 7.56 11.04
N ARG A 27 7.06 6.41 11.30
CA ARG A 27 6.37 6.09 12.57
C ARG A 27 6.96 4.89 13.31
N GLY A 28 7.90 4.19 12.70
CA GLY A 28 8.67 3.13 13.35
C GLY A 28 7.79 2.02 13.94
N ALA A 29 7.88 1.87 15.26
CA ALA A 29 7.23 0.81 16.02
C ALA A 29 5.69 0.91 16.07
N GLU A 30 5.10 2.05 15.69
CA GLU A 30 3.64 2.19 15.62
C GLU A 30 3.02 1.43 14.43
N VAL A 31 3.81 1.17 13.40
CA VAL A 31 3.37 0.41 12.24
C VAL A 31 3.69 -1.06 12.51
N PRO A 32 2.67 -1.93 12.65
CA PRO A 32 2.90 -3.34 12.92
C PRO A 32 3.67 -3.98 11.75
N PRO A 33 4.53 -4.98 12.02
CA PRO A 33 5.20 -5.71 10.95
C PRO A 33 4.17 -6.43 10.08
N ASP A 34 4.30 -6.28 8.77
CA ASP A 34 3.49 -6.99 7.78
C ASP A 34 4.40 -7.88 6.90
N PRO A 35 4.53 -9.18 7.24
CA PRO A 35 5.39 -10.09 6.50
C PRO A 35 4.94 -10.29 5.05
N GLU A 36 3.65 -10.13 4.73
CA GLU A 36 3.14 -10.29 3.37
C GLU A 36 3.68 -9.16 2.49
N ILE A 37 3.65 -7.93 3.00
CA ILE A 37 4.17 -6.76 2.29
C ILE A 37 5.71 -6.77 2.25
N GLU A 38 6.38 -7.15 3.34
CA GLU A 38 7.85 -7.20 3.39
C GLU A 38 8.47 -8.19 2.40
N GLN A 39 7.74 -9.25 2.05
CA GLN A 39 8.21 -10.30 1.14
C GLN A 39 7.86 -10.05 -0.33
N ILE A 40 7.16 -8.95 -0.66
CA ILE A 40 6.80 -8.63 -2.04
C ILE A 40 8.09 -8.44 -2.88
N GLN A 41 8.26 -9.31 -3.88
CA GLN A 41 9.32 -9.16 -4.87
C GLN A 41 8.96 -8.02 -5.84
N GLN A 42 9.85 -7.03 -5.94
CA GLN A 42 9.68 -5.87 -6.80
C GLN A 42 10.55 -6.02 -8.05
N ASP A 43 9.95 -5.83 -9.22
CA ASP A 43 10.70 -5.55 -10.44
C ASP A 43 10.84 -4.03 -10.60
N LEU A 44 11.96 -3.48 -10.11
CA LEU A 44 12.18 -2.04 -10.05
C LEU A 44 12.23 -1.36 -11.43
N GLU A 45 12.47 -2.12 -12.50
CA GLU A 45 12.57 -1.58 -13.86
C GLU A 45 11.22 -1.58 -14.58
N SER A 46 10.21 -2.29 -14.06
CA SER A 46 8.91 -2.36 -14.68
C SER A 46 8.14 -1.04 -14.60
N THR A 47 7.28 -0.81 -15.59
CA THR A 47 6.42 0.39 -15.60
C THR A 47 5.42 0.34 -14.44
N GLY A 48 4.85 -0.84 -14.13
CA GLY A 48 3.92 -1.01 -13.02
C GLY A 48 4.56 -0.63 -11.68
N SER A 49 5.79 -1.06 -11.44
CA SER A 49 6.52 -0.72 -10.21
C SER A 49 6.82 0.76 -10.08
N GLN A 50 7.25 1.42 -11.16
CA GLN A 50 7.49 2.86 -11.16
C GLN A 50 6.21 3.67 -10.92
N VAL A 51 5.09 3.22 -11.49
CA VAL A 51 3.77 3.83 -11.26
C VAL A 51 3.36 3.64 -9.80
N GLY A 52 3.45 2.43 -9.25
CA GLY A 52 3.11 2.14 -7.85
C GLY A 52 3.94 2.95 -6.86
N GLN A 53 5.25 3.02 -7.06
CA GLN A 53 6.15 3.85 -6.26
C GLN A 53 5.74 5.32 -6.31
N ARG A 54 5.45 5.84 -7.50
CA ARG A 54 5.07 7.25 -7.67
C ARG A 54 3.73 7.55 -7.01
N LEU A 55 2.77 6.62 -7.08
CA LEU A 55 1.50 6.71 -6.37
C LEU A 55 1.70 6.74 -4.84
N ALA A 56 2.64 5.95 -4.31
CA ALA A 56 2.95 5.96 -2.88
C ALA A 56 3.49 7.33 -2.43
N ILE A 57 4.38 7.93 -3.24
CA ILE A 57 4.98 9.25 -2.97
C ILE A 57 3.94 10.37 -3.05
N ILE A 58 3.17 10.45 -4.13
CA ILE A 58 2.22 11.56 -4.34
C ILE A 58 0.92 11.38 -3.54
N GLY A 59 0.57 10.13 -3.22
CA GLY A 59 -0.66 9.79 -2.53
C GLY A 59 -0.65 10.19 -1.06
N ASP A 60 0.51 10.42 -0.45
CA ASP A 60 0.67 10.72 0.97
C ASP A 60 -0.14 11.97 1.41
N ASP A 61 -0.10 13.04 0.62
CA ASP A 61 -0.73 14.31 0.99
C ASP A 61 -2.27 14.25 0.92
N ILE A 62 -2.80 13.46 -0.01
CA ILE A 62 -4.23 13.17 -0.11
C ILE A 62 -4.63 12.18 0.99
N TYR A 63 -3.84 11.10 1.15
CA TYR A 63 -4.06 10.05 2.12
C TYR A 63 -4.17 10.60 3.55
N ARG A 64 -3.28 11.51 3.95
CA ARG A 64 -3.30 12.15 5.28
C ARG A 64 -4.62 12.82 5.63
N ARG A 65 -5.38 13.31 4.64
CA ARG A 65 -6.69 13.93 4.87
C ARG A 65 -7.77 12.91 5.23
N TYR A 66 -7.60 11.66 4.79
CA TYR A 66 -8.59 10.59 4.94
C TYR A 66 -8.15 9.47 5.91
N ASP A 67 -6.87 9.40 6.30
CA ASP A 67 -6.31 8.35 7.15
C ASP A 67 -7.09 8.15 8.45
N ALA A 68 -7.46 9.24 9.15
CA ALA A 68 -8.23 9.16 10.39
C ALA A 68 -9.64 8.57 10.17
N GLU A 69 -10.27 8.91 9.05
CA GLU A 69 -11.59 8.41 8.69
C GLU A 69 -11.51 6.91 8.35
N PHE A 70 -10.56 6.52 7.49
CA PHE A 70 -10.35 5.12 7.13
C PHE A 70 -10.00 4.24 8.33
N ARG A 71 -9.16 4.71 9.26
CA ARG A 71 -8.88 3.98 10.51
C ARG A 71 -10.12 3.78 11.36
N THR A 72 -10.94 4.81 11.48
CA THR A 72 -12.21 4.72 12.22
C THR A 72 -13.16 3.73 11.54
N MET A 73 -13.23 3.73 10.22
CA MET A 73 -14.02 2.76 9.46
C MET A 73 -13.53 1.32 9.67
N LEU A 74 -12.22 1.09 9.60
CA LEU A 74 -11.61 -0.23 9.81
C LEU A 74 -11.83 -0.76 11.23
N ASP A 75 -11.69 0.10 12.24
CA ASP A 75 -11.95 -0.25 13.64
C ASP A 75 -13.43 -0.61 13.87
N THR A 76 -14.32 0.07 13.16
CA THR A 76 -15.77 -0.23 13.21
C THR A 76 -16.10 -1.53 12.46
N LEU A 77 -15.48 -1.76 11.31
CA LEU A 77 -15.74 -2.91 10.45
C LEU A 77 -15.21 -4.23 11.06
N GLN A 78 -14.08 -4.17 11.75
CA GLN A 78 -13.34 -5.34 12.27
C GLN A 78 -13.20 -6.45 11.20
N PRO A 79 -12.58 -6.14 10.05
CA PRO A 79 -12.51 -7.07 8.94
C PRO A 79 -11.73 -8.33 9.33
N THR A 80 -12.18 -9.47 8.82
CA THR A 80 -11.45 -10.74 8.92
C THR A 80 -11.22 -11.30 7.52
N VAL A 81 -10.45 -12.38 7.40
CA VAL A 81 -10.23 -13.04 6.10
C VAL A 81 -11.55 -13.45 5.42
N GLY A 82 -12.63 -13.65 6.18
CA GLY A 82 -13.95 -14.02 5.67
C GLY A 82 -14.93 -12.87 5.42
N ASN A 83 -14.60 -11.63 5.81
CA ASN A 83 -15.50 -10.47 5.72
C ASN A 83 -14.79 -9.12 5.81
#